data_AF-A0A3N6ABT3-F1
#
_entry.id   AF-A0A3N6ABT3-F1
#
_cell.length_a   1.000
_cell.length_b   1.000
_cell.length_c   1.000
_cell.angle_alpha   90.00
_cell.angle_beta   90.00
_cell.angle_gamma   90.00
#
_symmetry.space_group_name_H-M   'P 1'
#
loop_
_entity.id
_entity.type
_entity.pdbx_description
1 polymer ?
#
loop_
_entity_poly.entity_id
_entity_poly.type
_entity_poly.pdbx_seq_one_letter_code
_entity_poly.pdbx_strand_id
1 'polypeptide(L)'
;MVTYNFDGTTSTFKNDIGEAVVSYKKMEESRVEIVVNLKHFNTNTKASYKKSIEFKNGAIHHYPIRQFTVKDQEVKEFNTVKKYFTNLLGEQGYKELKNNFLNEYTSRQALELSILLGQK
;
A
#
# COMPACT_ATOMS: atom_id res chain seq x y z
N MET A 1 8.20 14.44 -10.36
CA MET A 1 6.92 15.19 -10.14
C MET A 1 5.90 14.23 -9.54
N VAL A 2 5.09 14.64 -8.54
CA VAL A 2 4.09 13.74 -7.92
C VAL A 2 2.74 13.90 -8.61
N THR A 3 2.15 12.79 -9.05
CA THR A 3 0.77 12.69 -9.52
C THR A 3 -0.04 11.94 -8.47
N TYR A 4 -1.14 12.53 -8.03
CA TYR A 4 -2.01 11.95 -7.02
C TYR A 4 -3.47 12.17 -7.38
N ASN A 5 -4.28 11.12 -7.25
CA ASN A 5 -5.73 11.18 -7.41
C ASN A 5 -6.40 10.23 -6.43
N PHE A 6 -7.47 10.66 -5.78
CA PHE A 6 -8.33 9.82 -4.95
C PHE A 6 -9.79 10.14 -5.24
N ASP A 7 -10.55 9.13 -5.68
CA ASP A 7 -11.95 9.29 -6.08
C ASP A 7 -12.97 8.85 -5.01
N GLY A 8 -12.49 8.51 -3.80
CA GLY A 8 -13.32 7.95 -2.73
C GLY A 8 -13.33 6.42 -2.68
N THR A 9 -12.87 5.74 -3.72
CA THR A 9 -12.82 4.27 -3.79
C THR A 9 -11.47 3.75 -4.29
N THR A 10 -10.75 4.56 -5.06
CA THR A 10 -9.44 4.24 -5.61
C THR A 10 -8.51 5.42 -5.42
N SER A 11 -7.31 5.14 -4.93
CA SER A 11 -6.20 6.08 -4.86
C SER A 11 -5.12 5.67 -5.83
N THR A 12 -4.62 6.63 -6.60
CA THR A 12 -3.43 6.47 -7.44
C THR A 12 -2.39 7.48 -6.99
N PHE A 13 -1.23 6.98 -6.58
CA PHE A 13 -0.06 7.77 -6.26
C PHE A 13 1.08 7.37 -7.17
N LYS A 14 1.70 8.34 -7.84
CA LYS A 14 2.79 8.11 -8.78
C LYS A 14 3.85 9.19 -8.67
N ASN A 15 5.11 8.79 -8.71
CA ASN A 15 6.24 9.70 -8.88
C ASN A 15 7.29 9.04 -9.78
N ASP A 16 8.51 9.59 -9.81
CA ASP A 16 9.57 9.12 -10.71
C ASP A 16 10.13 7.72 -10.31
N ILE A 17 9.84 7.23 -9.10
CA ILE A 17 10.29 5.94 -8.57
C ILE A 17 9.27 4.82 -8.84
N GLY A 18 7.98 5.13 -8.74
CA GLY A 18 6.95 4.11 -8.85
C GLY A 18 5.53 4.63 -8.86
N GLU A 19 4.62 3.67 -8.83
CA GLU A 19 3.17 3.86 -8.80
C GLU A 19 2.54 2.93 -7.77
N ALA A 20 1.59 3.46 -7.01
CA ALA A 20 0.76 2.74 -6.07
C ALA A 20 -0.70 2.99 -6.44
N VAL A 21 -1.43 1.92 -6.76
CA VAL A 21 -2.88 1.95 -6.96
C VAL A 21 -3.53 1.20 -5.82
N VAL A 22 -4.32 1.88 -5.02
CA VAL A 22 -5.05 1.31 -3.89
C VAL A 22 -6.54 1.31 -4.20
N SER A 23 -7.17 0.16 -4.14
CA SER A 23 -8.62 0.05 -4.17
C SER A 23 -9.15 -0.20 -2.77
N TYR A 24 -10.15 0.57 -2.38
CA TYR A 24 -10.85 0.53 -1.11
C TYR A 24 -12.25 -0.03 -1.31
N LYS A 25 -12.58 -1.09 -0.57
CA LYS A 25 -13.92 -1.65 -0.51
C LYS A 25 -14.45 -1.51 0.90
N LYS A 26 -15.42 -0.62 1.10
CA LYS A 26 -16.14 -0.52 2.38
C LYS A 26 -16.91 -1.83 2.60
N MET A 27 -16.63 -2.48 3.72
CA MET A 27 -17.29 -3.73 4.11
C MET A 27 -18.41 -3.45 5.10
N GLU A 28 -18.11 -2.60 6.10
CA GLU A 28 -19.02 -2.14 7.15
C GLU A 28 -18.64 -0.69 7.52
N GLU A 29 -19.37 -0.03 8.41
CA GLU A 29 -19.08 1.36 8.81
C GLU A 29 -17.66 1.54 9.34
N SER A 30 -17.21 0.61 10.19
CA SER A 30 -15.88 0.62 10.80
C SER A 30 -14.85 -0.20 10.04
N ARG A 31 -15.17 -0.80 8.88
CA ARG A 31 -14.27 -1.78 8.23
C ARG A 31 -14.14 -1.58 6.73
N VAL A 32 -12.89 -1.55 6.28
CA VAL A 32 -12.51 -1.41 4.87
C VAL A 32 -11.55 -2.54 4.49
N GLU A 33 -11.78 -3.15 3.33
CA GLU A 33 -10.81 -4.02 2.68
C GLU A 33 -10.00 -3.21 1.67
N ILE A 34 -8.69 -3.41 1.65
CA ILE A 34 -7.81 -2.76 0.69
C ILE A 34 -7.09 -3.77 -0.19
N VAL A 35 -6.93 -3.40 -1.45
CA VAL A 35 -6.03 -4.05 -2.41
C VAL A 35 -5.04 -3.01 -2.88
N VAL A 36 -3.75 -3.27 -2.70
CA VAL A 36 -2.67 -2.35 -3.04
C VAL A 36 -1.84 -2.97 -4.14
N ASN A 37 -1.68 -2.27 -5.25
CA ASN A 37 -0.81 -2.64 -6.36
C ASN A 37 0.34 -1.64 -6.43
N LEU A 38 1.56 -2.11 -6.22
CA LEU A 38 2.79 -1.34 -6.29
C LEU A 38 3.56 -1.71 -7.56
N LYS A 39 4.04 -0.70 -8.28
CA LYS A 39 4.98 -0.85 -9.38
C LYS A 39 6.22 0.00 -9.10
N HIS A 40 7.38 -0.64 -9.08
CA HIS A 40 8.67 0.04 -9.03
C HIS A 40 9.24 0.14 -10.45
N PHE A 41 9.49 1.36 -10.93
CA PHE A 41 9.80 1.58 -12.35
C PHE A 41 11.19 1.10 -12.74
N ASN A 42 12.21 1.37 -11.92
CA ASN A 42 13.60 1.01 -12.24
C ASN A 42 13.81 -0.50 -12.42
N THR A 43 13.08 -1.32 -11.66
CA THR A 43 13.18 -2.79 -11.74
C THR A 43 12.00 -3.44 -12.46
N ASN A 44 11.08 -2.63 -13.02
CA ASN A 44 9.81 -3.05 -13.61
C ASN A 44 9.07 -4.11 -12.76
N THR A 45 9.14 -3.97 -11.44
CA THR A 45 8.63 -4.96 -10.49
C THR A 45 7.23 -4.56 -10.05
N LYS A 46 6.32 -5.54 -10.07
CA LYS A 46 4.96 -5.38 -9.57
C LYS A 46 4.78 -6.23 -8.32
N ALA A 47 4.20 -5.66 -7.27
CA ALA A 47 3.80 -6.35 -6.07
C ALA A 47 2.37 -5.96 -5.72
N SER A 48 1.52 -6.92 -5.37
CA SER A 48 0.16 -6.65 -4.93
C SER A 48 -0.10 -7.29 -3.59
N TYR A 49 -0.82 -6.61 -2.70
CA TYR A 49 -1.29 -7.21 -1.47
C TYR A 49 -2.72 -6.83 -1.11
N LYS A 50 -3.35 -7.72 -0.35
CA LYS A 50 -4.71 -7.54 0.16
C LYS A 50 -4.74 -7.64 1.68
N LYS A 51 -5.39 -6.69 2.36
CA LYS A 51 -5.62 -6.75 3.81
C LYS A 51 -6.93 -6.08 4.22
N SER A 52 -7.44 -6.44 5.40
CA SER A 52 -8.54 -5.71 6.05
C SER A 52 -8.00 -4.65 7.00
N ILE A 53 -8.77 -3.57 7.16
CA ILE A 53 -8.50 -2.47 8.08
C ILE A 53 -9.80 -2.18 8.82
N GLU A 54 -9.71 -1.96 10.13
CA GLU A 54 -10.87 -1.68 10.98
C GLU A 54 -10.58 -0.48 11.88
N PHE A 55 -11.56 0.41 12.07
CA PHE A 55 -11.55 1.38 13.15
C PHE A 55 -12.15 0.76 14.40
N LYS A 56 -11.33 0.56 15.43
CA LYS A 56 -11.74 -0.07 16.69
C LYS A 56 -11.02 0.57 17.85
N ASN A 57 -11.72 0.79 18.96
CA ASN A 57 -11.18 1.36 20.19
C ASN A 57 -10.47 2.72 19.98
N GLY A 58 -11.00 3.58 19.11
CA GLY A 58 -10.41 4.90 18.84
C GLY A 58 -9.14 4.88 17.97
N ALA A 59 -8.77 3.74 17.37
CA ALA A 59 -7.59 3.63 16.52
C ALA A 59 -7.85 2.82 15.24
N ILE A 60 -7.05 3.08 14.19
CA ILE A 60 -7.03 2.29 12.96
C ILE A 60 -6.20 1.02 13.20
N HIS A 61 -6.84 -0.14 13.06
CA HIS A 61 -6.22 -1.45 13.17
C HIS A 61 -5.97 -2.04 11.78
N HIS A 62 -4.72 -2.45 11.52
CA HIS A 62 -4.36 -3.14 10.28
C HIS A 62 -4.23 -4.64 10.53
N TYR A 63 -5.08 -5.44 9.89
CA TYR A 63 -4.94 -6.89 9.93
C TYR A 63 -3.76 -7.36 9.06
N PRO A 64 -3.22 -8.57 9.33
CA PRO A 64 -2.22 -9.19 8.48
C PRO A 64 -2.63 -9.24 7.00
N ILE A 65 -1.62 -9.20 6.13
CA ILE A 65 -1.81 -9.38 4.69
C ILE A 65 -2.32 -10.80 4.43
N ARG A 66 -3.44 -10.92 3.72
CA ARG A 66 -4.07 -12.20 3.40
C ARG A 66 -3.55 -12.80 2.10
N GLN A 67 -3.12 -11.95 1.17
CA GLN A 67 -2.57 -12.34 -0.13
C GLN A 67 -1.45 -11.39 -0.47
N PHE A 68 -0.29 -11.92 -0.81
CA PHE A 68 0.83 -11.15 -1.35
C PHE A 68 1.31 -11.79 -2.64
N THR A 69 1.27 -11.04 -3.73
CA THR A 69 1.74 -11.49 -5.03
C THR A 69 2.85 -10.58 -5.52
N VAL A 70 3.80 -11.14 -6.25
CA VAL A 70 4.88 -10.42 -6.89
C VAL A 70 5.05 -10.96 -8.29
N LYS A 71 5.06 -10.09 -9.30
CA LYS A 71 5.04 -10.49 -10.72
C LYS A 71 3.95 -11.54 -10.99
N ASP A 72 2.77 -11.31 -10.40
CA ASP A 72 1.59 -12.17 -10.51
C ASP A 72 1.76 -13.60 -9.91
N GLN A 73 2.83 -13.84 -9.15
CA GLN A 73 3.06 -15.10 -8.41
C GLN A 73 2.78 -14.90 -6.92
N GLU A 74 2.03 -15.83 -6.32
CA GLU A 74 1.77 -15.84 -4.88
C GLU A 74 3.07 -16.11 -4.12
N VAL A 75 3.32 -15.28 -3.12
CA VAL A 75 4.52 -15.35 -2.30
C VAL A 75 4.11 -15.77 -0.89
N LYS A 76 4.76 -16.81 -0.35
CA LYS A 76 4.46 -17.40 0.98
C LYS A 76 4.29 -16.35 2.09
N GLU A 77 3.44 -16.66 3.07
CA GLU A 77 2.88 -15.81 4.14
C GLU A 77 3.85 -14.90 4.92
N PHE A 78 5.17 -15.13 4.86
CA PHE A 78 6.18 -14.34 5.59
C PHE A 78 6.93 -13.31 4.74
N ASN A 79 6.59 -13.16 3.47
CA ASN A 79 7.23 -12.16 2.61
C ASN A 79 6.44 -10.85 2.66
N THR A 80 7.14 -9.79 3.09
CA THR A 80 6.62 -8.42 3.12
C THR A 80 7.18 -7.62 1.95
N VAL A 81 6.53 -6.50 1.62
CA VAL A 81 7.07 -5.48 0.69
C VAL A 81 8.53 -5.16 1.07
N LYS A 82 8.82 -4.96 2.36
CA LYS A 82 10.19 -4.75 2.84
C LYS A 82 11.12 -5.88 2.43
N LYS A 83 10.82 -7.12 2.85
CA LYS A 83 11.72 -8.27 2.60
C LYS A 83 11.98 -8.49 1.11
N TYR A 84 10.95 -8.32 0.29
CA TYR A 84 11.09 -8.47 -1.15
C TYR A 84 11.95 -7.37 -1.78
N PHE A 85 11.63 -6.10 -1.52
CA PHE A 85 12.37 -4.99 -2.11
C PHE A 85 13.79 -4.85 -1.54
N THR A 86 14.04 -5.23 -0.29
CA THR A 86 15.40 -5.35 0.27
C THR A 86 16.20 -6.43 -0.46
N ASN A 87 15.60 -7.58 -0.79
CA ASN A 87 16.29 -8.62 -1.57
C ASN A 87 16.63 -8.12 -2.99
N LEU A 88 15.70 -7.39 -3.62
CA LEU A 88 15.85 -6.90 -4.99
C LEU A 88 16.81 -5.71 -5.13
N LEU A 89 16.78 -4.76 -4.19
CA LEU A 89 17.47 -3.47 -4.28
C LEU A 89 18.65 -3.35 -3.31
N GLY A 90 18.83 -4.33 -2.42
CA GLY A 90 19.67 -4.20 -1.24
C GLY A 90 19.05 -3.29 -0.16
N GLU A 91 19.70 -3.22 1.00
CA GLU A 91 19.26 -2.37 2.12
C GLU A 91 19.22 -0.89 1.74
N GLN A 92 20.24 -0.41 1.01
CA GLN A 92 20.32 0.99 0.63
C GLN A 92 19.25 1.39 -0.38
N GLY A 93 19.04 0.57 -1.42
CA GLY A 93 17.97 0.81 -2.39
C GLY A 93 16.57 0.70 -1.78
N TYR A 94 16.36 -0.19 -0.79
CA TYR A 94 15.11 -0.20 -0.03
C TYR A 94 14.91 1.07 0.81
N LYS A 95 15.96 1.61 1.43
CA LYS A 95 15.88 2.88 2.17
C LYS A 95 15.49 4.04 1.24
N GLU A 96 16.06 4.11 0.05
CA GLU A 96 15.71 5.11 -0.96
C GLU A 96 14.25 4.96 -1.41
N LEU A 97 13.83 3.74 -1.76
CA LEU A 97 12.43 3.42 -2.09
C LEU A 97 11.49 3.83 -0.94
N LYS A 98 11.87 3.54 0.31
CA LYS A 98 11.08 3.88 1.48
C LYS A 98 10.92 5.39 1.62
N ASN A 99 12.04 6.12 1.59
CA ASN A 99 12.07 7.55 1.87
C ASN A 99 11.40 8.37 0.76
N ASN A 100 11.66 8.01 -0.49
CA ASN A 100 11.26 8.80 -1.64
C ASN A 100 9.92 8.35 -2.26
N PHE A 101 9.33 7.25 -1.78
CA PHE A 101 8.07 6.74 -2.31
C PHE A 101 7.15 6.19 -1.21
N LEU A 102 7.56 5.16 -0.45
CA LEU A 102 6.65 4.47 0.47
C LEU A 102 6.15 5.33 1.63
N ASN A 103 6.97 6.23 2.17
CA ASN A 103 6.57 7.10 3.27
C ASN A 103 5.42 8.03 2.86
N GLU A 104 5.56 8.73 1.73
CA GLU A 104 4.52 9.64 1.23
C GLU A 104 3.24 8.88 0.85
N TYR A 105 3.40 7.75 0.15
CA TYR A 105 2.30 6.84 -0.14
C TYR A 105 1.54 6.42 1.14
N THR A 106 2.27 6.04 2.19
CA THR A 106 1.67 5.56 3.45
C THR A 106 0.94 6.69 4.19
N SER A 107 1.50 7.90 4.19
CA SER A 107 0.83 9.08 4.76
C SER A 107 -0.47 9.42 4.04
N ARG A 108 -0.51 9.34 2.71
CA ARG A 108 -1.74 9.56 1.93
C ARG A 108 -2.78 8.48 2.21
N GLN A 109 -2.38 7.22 2.23
CA GLN A 109 -3.27 6.12 2.59
C GLN A 109 -3.87 6.28 4.00
N ALA A 110 -3.10 6.78 4.97
CA ALA A 110 -3.62 7.02 6.31
C ALA A 110 -4.74 8.08 6.33
N LEU A 111 -4.58 9.17 5.56
CA LEU A 111 -5.61 10.21 5.39
C LEU A 111 -6.85 9.67 4.67
N GLU A 112 -6.67 8.87 3.63
CA GLU A 112 -7.78 8.25 2.90
C GLU A 112 -8.58 7.31 3.82
N LEU A 113 -7.88 6.51 4.63
CA LEU A 113 -8.52 5.62 5.60
C LEU A 113 -9.25 6.38 6.70
N SER A 114 -8.72 7.51 7.18
CA SER A 114 -9.42 8.32 8.19
C SER A 114 -10.75 8.85 7.63
N ILE A 115 -10.75 9.34 6.39
CA ILE A 115 -11.97 9.77 5.68
C ILE A 115 -12.97 8.61 5.53
N LEU A 116 -12.51 7.47 5.02
CA LEU A 116 -13.35 6.31 4.73
C LEU A 116 -13.98 5.68 5.99
N LEU A 117 -13.25 5.73 7.10
CA LEU A 117 -13.66 5.21 8.40
C LEU A 117 -14.37 6.27 9.27
N GLY A 118 -14.60 7.47 8.76
CA GLY A 118 -15.34 8.53 9.45
C GLY A 118 -14.59 9.20 10.59
N GLN A 119 -13.26 9.09 10.64
CA GLN A 119 -12.42 9.92 11.49
C GLN A 119 -12.26 11.30 10.84
N LYS A 120 -12.88 12.31 11.45
CA LYS A 120 -12.69 13.73 11.10
C LYS A 120 -11.46 14.29 11.79
#